data_AF-A0A382BHQ6-F1
#
_entry.id   AF-A0A382BHQ6-F1
#
_cell.length_a   1.000
_cell.length_b   1.000
_cell.length_c   1.000
_cell.angle_alpha   90.00
_cell.angle_beta   90.00
_cell.angle_gamma   90.00
#
_symmetry.space_group_name_H-M   'P 1'
#
loop_
_entity.id
_entity.type
_entity.pdbx_description
1 polymer ?
#
loop_
_entity_poly.entity_id
_entity_poly.type
_entity_poly.pdbx_seq_one_letter_code
_entity_poly.pdbx_strand_id
1 'polypeptide(L)'
;VRGAVFQKGDRDSRVHWESVSEFKSELDKRETGEVDVYSTNNGGKTTSLKSAPDWIVIDGTGKNCAGIIAALSEQITNNDKSIVEVIIPDVLNTYDLIMWAEKNNHSILTQKKDPEGSLRMLIQP
;
A
#
# COMPACT_ATOMS: atom_id res chain seq x y z
N VAL A 1 11.96 14.07 53.24
CA VAL A 1 12.00 13.96 51.76
C VAL A 1 13.45 14.13 51.33
N ARG A 2 14.12 13.03 50.94
CA ARG A 2 15.49 13.09 50.38
C ARG A 2 15.35 12.92 48.88
N GLY A 3 15.53 14.02 48.13
CA GLY A 3 15.49 14.02 46.68
C GLY A 3 16.74 13.34 46.11
N ALA A 4 16.55 12.31 45.31
CA ALA A 4 17.61 11.77 44.47
C ALA A 4 17.86 12.76 43.32
N VAL A 5 19.03 13.39 43.32
CA VAL A 5 19.53 14.17 42.18
C VAL A 5 20.21 13.18 41.23
N PHE A 6 19.57 12.87 40.11
CA PHE A 6 20.22 12.14 39.03
C PHE A 6 21.19 13.11 38.33
N GLN A 7 22.50 12.83 38.43
CA GLN A 7 23.48 13.50 37.59
C GLN A 7 23.15 13.20 36.12
N LYS A 8 23.05 14.27 35.32
CA LYS A 8 22.93 14.22 33.87
C LYS A 8 24.20 13.56 33.35
N GLY A 9 24.13 12.25 33.12
CA GLY A 9 25.21 11.47 32.52
C GLY A 9 25.71 12.16 31.27
N ASP A 10 27.03 12.20 31.17
CA ASP A 10 27.81 12.78 30.09
C ASP A 10 27.24 12.32 28.75
N ARG A 11 26.48 13.20 28.09
CA ARG A 11 26.05 12.98 26.71
C ARG A 11 27.21 13.46 25.86
N ASP A 12 28.27 12.66 25.81
CA ASP A 12 29.28 12.77 24.77
C ASP A 12 28.55 12.43 23.46
N SER A 13 27.91 13.46 22.89
CA SER A 13 27.19 13.41 21.62
C SER A 13 28.22 13.32 20.51
N ARG A 14 28.92 12.19 20.45
CA ARG A 14 29.71 11.81 19.31
C ARG A 14 28.72 11.34 18.26
N VAL A 15 28.31 12.28 17.40
CA VAL A 15 27.75 11.91 16.12
C VAL A 15 28.84 11.12 15.42
N HIS A 16 28.62 9.81 15.24
CA HIS A 16 29.57 8.93 14.59
C HIS A 16 29.78 9.44 13.17
N TRP A 17 30.94 10.08 12.93
CA TRP A 17 31.26 10.73 11.66
C TRP A 17 31.23 9.75 10.49
N GLU A 18 31.58 8.49 10.78
CA GLU A 18 31.50 7.36 9.86
C GLU A 18 30.07 7.12 9.37
N SER A 19 29.10 6.99 10.28
CA SER A 19 27.68 6.82 9.92
C SER A 19 27.12 8.01 9.14
N VAL A 20 27.59 9.24 9.39
CA VAL A 20 27.20 10.42 8.61
C VAL A 20 27.80 10.39 7.21
N SER A 21 29.04 9.91 7.08
CA SER A 21 29.69 9.80 5.77
C SER A 21 29.05 8.72 4.89
N GLU A 22 28.67 7.58 5.47
CA GLU A 22 27.94 6.52 4.78
C GLU A 22 26.58 7.01 4.29
N PHE A 23 25.82 7.67 5.18
CA PHE A 23 24.52 8.24 4.81
C PHE A 23 24.61 9.27 3.69
N LYS A 24 25.63 10.14 3.69
CA LYS A 24 25.86 11.09 2.61
C LYS A 24 26.21 10.40 1.28
N SER A 25 27.05 9.38 1.32
CA SER A 25 27.39 8.57 0.13
C SER A 25 26.15 7.92 -0.49
N GLU A 26 25.22 7.42 0.34
CA GLU A 26 23.95 6.88 -0.15
C GLU A 26 23.03 7.94 -0.76
N LEU A 27 23.03 9.17 -0.24
CA LEU A 27 22.27 10.27 -0.86
C LEU A 27 22.88 10.71 -2.19
N ASP A 28 24.20 10.85 -2.27
CA ASP A 28 24.88 11.21 -3.51
C ASP A 28 24.60 10.18 -4.61
N LYS A 29 24.60 8.88 -4.28
CA LYS A 29 24.23 7.80 -5.22
C LYS A 29 22.78 7.86 -5.72
N ARG A 30 21.87 8.44 -4.93
CA ARG A 30 20.47 8.69 -5.37
C ARG A 30 20.41 9.91 -6.29
N GLU A 31 21.18 10.95 -6.01
CA GLU A 31 21.24 12.16 -6.84
C GLU A 31 21.89 11.89 -8.21
N THR A 32 22.96 11.08 -8.24
CA THR A 32 23.63 10.67 -9.48
C THR A 32 22.82 9.68 -10.32
N GLY A 33 21.72 9.15 -9.77
CA GLY A 33 20.89 8.14 -10.44
C GLY A 33 21.54 6.75 -10.54
N GLU A 34 22.64 6.51 -9.82
CA GLU A 34 23.28 5.19 -9.73
C GLU A 34 22.38 4.18 -9.00
N VAL A 35 21.57 4.66 -8.06
CA VAL A 35 20.52 3.88 -7.41
C VAL A 35 19.19 4.16 -8.11
N ASP A 36 18.68 3.18 -8.84
CA ASP A 36 17.36 3.26 -9.43
C ASP A 36 16.28 3.07 -8.34
N VAL A 37 15.73 4.20 -7.87
CA VAL A 37 14.66 4.26 -6.86
C VAL A 37 13.31 3.74 -7.42
N TYR A 38 13.16 3.69 -8.74
CA TYR A 38 11.91 3.35 -9.42
C TYR A 38 11.93 2.00 -10.18
N SER A 39 13.08 1.31 -10.22
CA SER A 39 13.30 0.09 -11.03
C SER A 39 12.46 -1.10 -10.58
N THR A 40 11.79 -1.00 -9.43
CA THR A 40 10.83 -2.02 -9.00
C THR A 40 9.47 -1.91 -9.72
N ASN A 41 9.19 -0.88 -10.52
CA ASN A 41 7.83 -0.69 -11.09
C ASN A 41 7.71 -0.44 -12.60
N ASN A 42 8.78 -0.57 -13.41
CA ASN A 42 8.69 -0.30 -14.86
C ASN A 42 9.16 -1.46 -15.75
N GLY A 43 8.89 -2.70 -15.36
CA GLY A 43 9.11 -3.86 -16.22
C GLY A 43 8.66 -5.16 -15.55
N GLY A 44 7.39 -5.53 -15.76
CA GLY A 44 6.77 -6.72 -15.17
C GLY A 44 7.46 -8.03 -15.55
N LYS A 45 8.50 -8.38 -14.80
CA LYS A 45 8.91 -9.75 -14.55
C LYS A 45 8.93 -9.92 -13.04
N THR A 46 7.78 -10.30 -12.52
CA THR A 46 7.56 -10.61 -11.12
C THR A 46 8.54 -11.70 -10.71
N THR A 47 9.59 -11.29 -9.99
CA THR A 47 10.33 -12.17 -9.11
C THR A 47 9.29 -12.79 -8.19
N SER A 48 9.02 -14.07 -8.39
CA SER A 48 8.13 -14.88 -7.58
C SER A 48 8.58 -14.81 -6.11
N LEU A 49 8.05 -13.80 -5.41
CA LEU A 49 7.99 -13.75 -3.97
C LEU A 49 7.03 -14.88 -3.59
N LYS A 50 7.65 -16.00 -3.23
CA LYS A 50 6.99 -17.20 -2.73
C LYS A 50 5.90 -16.81 -1.73
N SER A 51 4.65 -17.12 -2.09
CA SER A 51 3.48 -17.17 -1.22
C SER A 51 2.93 -15.84 -0.70
N ALA A 52 2.78 -14.83 -1.55
CA ALA A 52 1.74 -13.82 -1.35
C ALA A 52 0.45 -14.30 -2.04
N PRO A 53 -0.75 -14.11 -1.45
CA PRO A 53 -2.00 -14.31 -2.20
C PRO A 53 -1.95 -13.46 -3.47
N ASP A 54 -2.46 -13.98 -4.59
CA ASP A 54 -2.61 -13.19 -5.82
C ASP A 54 -3.42 -11.94 -5.46
N TRP A 55 -2.73 -10.79 -5.45
CA TRP A 55 -3.29 -9.50 -5.10
C TRP A 55 -3.53 -8.75 -6.40
N ILE A 56 -4.79 -8.57 -6.75
CA ILE A 56 -5.19 -7.92 -7.99
C ILE A 56 -5.72 -6.52 -7.65
N VAL A 57 -5.15 -5.48 -8.25
CA VAL A 57 -5.59 -4.10 -8.05
C VAL A 57 -6.46 -3.66 -9.24
N ILE A 58 -7.67 -3.18 -8.95
CA ILE A 58 -8.60 -2.60 -9.91
C ILE A 58 -8.67 -1.09 -9.67
N ASP A 59 -8.15 -0.33 -10.63
CA ASP A 59 -8.34 1.12 -10.66
C ASP A 59 -9.74 1.46 -11.22
N GLY A 60 -10.56 2.08 -10.36
CA GLY A 60 -11.89 2.59 -10.66
C GLY A 60 -11.91 4.05 -11.10
N THR A 61 -10.75 4.70 -11.23
CA THR A 61 -10.66 6.08 -11.72
C THR A 61 -11.31 6.22 -13.10
N GLY A 62 -12.31 7.09 -13.22
CA GLY A 62 -13.06 7.31 -14.45
C GLY A 62 -14.14 6.26 -14.77
N LYS A 63 -14.37 5.26 -13.90
CA LYS A 63 -15.46 4.28 -14.03
C LYS A 63 -16.60 4.61 -13.07
N ASN A 64 -17.83 4.26 -13.47
CA ASN A 64 -19.01 4.29 -12.59
C ASN A 64 -19.10 3.01 -11.75
N CYS A 65 -20.03 2.94 -10.77
CA CYS A 65 -20.25 1.73 -9.95
C CYS A 65 -20.34 0.46 -10.79
N ALA A 66 -21.14 0.51 -11.86
CA ALA A 66 -21.40 -0.64 -12.73
C ALA A 66 -20.14 -1.12 -13.45
N GLY A 67 -19.29 -0.21 -13.92
CA GLY A 67 -18.02 -0.54 -14.57
C GLY A 67 -16.99 -1.14 -13.61
N ILE A 68 -16.98 -0.68 -12.36
CA ILE A 68 -16.13 -1.25 -11.30
C ILE A 68 -16.62 -2.66 -10.94
N ILE A 69 -17.92 -2.85 -10.74
CA ILE A 69 -18.54 -4.14 -10.43
C ILE A 69 -18.32 -5.15 -11.57
N ALA A 70 -18.46 -4.71 -12.83
CA ALA A 70 -18.24 -5.59 -13.99
C ALA A 70 -16.79 -6.11 -14.04
N ALA A 71 -15.82 -5.22 -13.87
CA ALA A 71 -14.40 -5.59 -13.84
C ALA A 71 -14.07 -6.50 -12.64
N LEU A 72 -14.68 -6.22 -11.49
CA LEU A 72 -14.51 -7.03 -10.28
C LEU A 72 -15.11 -8.43 -10.47
N SER A 73 -16.32 -8.53 -11.01
CA SER A 73 -16.99 -9.81 -11.29
C SER A 73 -16.21 -10.65 -12.30
N GLU A 74 -15.65 -10.03 -13.34
CA GLU A 74 -14.80 -10.72 -14.33
C GLU A 74 -13.55 -11.29 -13.66
N GLN A 75 -12.89 -10.51 -12.80
CA GLN A 75 -11.69 -10.96 -12.09
C GLN A 75 -11.97 -12.10 -11.11
N ILE A 76 -13.08 -12.03 -10.35
CA ILE A 76 -13.47 -13.11 -9.44
C ILE A 76 -13.84 -14.39 -10.21
N THR A 77 -14.46 -14.26 -11.38
CA THR A 77 -14.77 -15.42 -12.24
C THR A 77 -13.51 -16.09 -12.77
N ASN A 78 -12.47 -15.31 -13.07
CA ASN A 78 -11.20 -15.82 -13.57
C ASN A 78 -10.30 -16.37 -12.46
N ASN A 79 -10.36 -15.83 -11.24
CA ASN A 79 -9.50 -16.24 -10.13
C ASN A 79 -10.23 -16.15 -8.78
N ASP A 80 -10.72 -17.31 -8.32
CA ASP A 80 -11.58 -17.49 -7.15
C ASP A 80 -10.84 -17.41 -5.80
N LYS A 81 -9.50 -17.36 -5.81
CA LYS A 81 -8.67 -17.38 -4.58
C LYS A 81 -7.93 -16.07 -4.34
N SER A 82 -8.06 -15.12 -5.25
CA SER A 82 -7.31 -13.87 -5.21
C SER A 82 -7.98 -12.82 -4.33
N ILE A 83 -7.15 -12.03 -3.66
CA ILE A 83 -7.62 -10.84 -2.96
C ILE A 83 -7.66 -9.71 -3.98
N VAL A 84 -8.81 -9.05 -4.09
CA VAL A 84 -8.99 -7.94 -5.03
C VAL A 84 -9.05 -6.62 -4.26
N GLU A 85 -8.13 -5.71 -4.56
CA GLU A 85 -8.15 -4.33 -4.09
C GLU A 85 -8.84 -3.45 -5.13
N VAL A 86 -9.84 -2.69 -4.72
CA VAL A 86 -10.58 -1.77 -5.58
C VAL A 86 -10.34 -0.34 -5.10
N ILE A 87 -9.90 0.53 -6.01
CA ILE A 87 -9.73 1.97 -5.76
C ILE A 87 -10.93 2.71 -6.34
N ILE A 88 -11.71 3.35 -5.47
CA ILE A 88 -12.97 4.00 -5.79
C ILE A 88 -12.77 5.52 -5.66
N PRO A 89 -12.88 6.30 -6.75
CA PRO A 89 -12.61 7.74 -6.71
C PRO A 89 -13.72 8.55 -6.02
N ASP A 90 -14.96 8.04 -5.99
CA ASP A 90 -16.13 8.72 -5.42
C ASP A 90 -16.83 7.85 -4.37
N VAL A 91 -17.12 8.47 -3.22
CA VAL A 91 -17.72 7.83 -2.04
C VAL A 91 -19.11 7.27 -2.34
N LEU A 92 -19.86 7.86 -3.29
CA LEU A 92 -21.20 7.40 -3.65
C LEU A 92 -21.21 5.96 -4.20
N ASN A 93 -20.12 5.52 -4.81
CA ASN A 93 -20.02 4.19 -5.40
C ASN A 93 -19.80 3.08 -4.36
N THR A 94 -19.54 3.44 -3.10
CA THR A 94 -19.21 2.49 -2.03
C THR A 94 -20.40 1.60 -1.67
N TYR A 95 -21.62 2.15 -1.64
CA TYR A 95 -22.80 1.42 -1.19
C TYR A 95 -23.15 0.27 -2.15
N ASP A 96 -23.14 0.54 -3.45
CA ASP A 96 -23.44 -0.46 -4.47
C ASP A 96 -22.42 -1.61 -4.46
N LEU A 97 -21.14 -1.29 -4.20
CA LEU A 97 -20.06 -2.29 -4.09
C LEU A 97 -20.20 -3.17 -2.86
N ILE A 98 -20.55 -2.59 -1.69
CA ILE A 98 -20.81 -3.35 -0.47
C ILE A 98 -22.02 -4.26 -0.67
N MET A 99 -23.12 -3.71 -1.18
CA MET A 99 -24.34 -4.49 -1.42
C MET A 99 -24.09 -5.61 -2.44
N TRP A 100 -23.29 -5.36 -3.48
CA TRP A 100 -22.90 -6.39 -4.44
C TRP A 100 -22.04 -7.47 -3.78
N ALA A 101 -21.06 -7.11 -2.95
CA ALA A 101 -20.20 -8.08 -2.26
C ALA A 101 -21.04 -8.98 -1.34
N GLU A 102 -21.93 -8.40 -0.54
CA GLU A 102 -22.83 -9.15 0.34
C GLU A 102 -23.76 -10.09 -0.45
N LYS A 103 -24.33 -9.62 -1.57
CA LYS A 103 -25.22 -10.45 -2.41
C LYS A 103 -24.51 -11.65 -3.04
N ASN A 104 -23.23 -11.51 -3.36
CA ASN A 104 -22.42 -12.58 -3.95
C ASN A 104 -21.61 -13.37 -2.91
N ASN A 105 -21.86 -13.12 -1.62
CA ASN A 105 -21.20 -13.77 -0.49
C ASN A 105 -19.68 -13.57 -0.42
N HIS A 106 -19.19 -12.44 -0.96
CA HIS A 106 -17.79 -12.03 -0.91
C HIS A 106 -17.49 -11.27 0.39
N SER A 107 -16.33 -11.54 0.98
CA SER A 107 -15.90 -10.94 2.25
C SER A 107 -15.12 -9.65 2.03
N ILE A 108 -15.53 -8.56 2.69
CA ILE A 108 -14.81 -7.29 2.67
C ILE A 108 -13.81 -7.29 3.84
N LEU A 109 -12.52 -7.37 3.52
CA LEU A 109 -11.46 -7.48 4.52
C LEU A 109 -11.09 -6.12 5.14
N THR A 110 -11.08 -5.07 4.33
CA THR A 110 -10.65 -3.73 4.77
C THR A 110 -11.24 -2.65 3.90
N GLN A 111 -11.52 -1.52 4.51
CA GLN A 111 -11.91 -0.28 3.86
C GLN A 111 -11.03 0.83 4.39
N LYS A 112 -10.31 1.52 3.51
CA LYS A 112 -9.42 2.62 3.88
C LYS A 112 -9.72 3.81 2.99
N LYS A 113 -9.98 4.96 3.60
CA LYS A 113 -10.09 6.23 2.88
C LYS A 113 -8.71 6.87 2.77
N ASP A 114 -8.30 7.19 1.56
CA ASP A 114 -7.08 7.92 1.30
C ASP A 114 -7.27 9.42 1.57
N PRO A 115 -6.17 10.13 1.92
CA PRO A 115 -6.20 11.59 2.10
C PRO A 115 -6.59 12.33 0.81
N GLU A 116 -6.33 11.73 -0.36
CA GLU A 116 -6.75 12.22 -1.69
C GLU A 116 -8.26 12.09 -1.94
N GLY A 117 -9.04 11.55 -1.00
CA GLY A 117 -10.50 11.43 -1.08
C GLY A 117 -11.01 10.14 -1.71
N SER A 118 -10.13 9.35 -2.33
CA SER A 118 -10.46 8.02 -2.85
C SER A 118 -10.65 7.01 -1.72
N LEU A 119 -11.50 6.00 -1.95
CA LEU A 119 -11.72 4.88 -1.04
C LEU A 119 -11.08 3.62 -1.62
N ARG A 120 -10.27 2.95 -0.82
CA ARG A 120 -9.71 1.63 -1.13
C ARG A 120 -10.46 0.56 -0.37
N MET A 121 -10.85 -0.49 -1.07
CA MET A 121 -11.54 -1.62 -0.48
C MET A 121 -10.84 -2.93 -0.87
N LEU A 122 -10.58 -3.78 0.11
CA LEU A 122 -10.14 -5.15 -0.13
C LEU A 122 -11.32 -6.10 -0.06
N ILE A 123 -11.48 -6.89 -1.11
CA ILE A 123 -12.55 -7.87 -1.28
C ILE A 123 -11.92 -9.23 -1.53
N GLN A 124 -12.39 -10.24 -0.82
CA GLN A 124 -12.04 -11.62 -1.02
C GLN A 124 -13.29 -12.38 -1.51
N PRO A 125 -13.19 -13.17 -2.59
CA PRO A 125 -14.29 -14.00 -3.08
C PRO A 125 -14.90 -14.92 -2.02
#